data_AF-A0A926DX09-F1
#
_entry.id   AF-A0A926DX09-F1
#
_cell.length_a   1.000
_cell.length_b   1.000
_cell.length_c   1.000
_cell.angle_alpha   90.00
_cell.angle_beta   90.00
_cell.angle_gamma   90.00
#
_symmetry.space_group_name_H-M   'P 1'
#
loop_
_entity.id
_entity.type
_entity.pdbx_description
1 polymer ?
#
loop_
_entity_poly.entity_id
_entity_poly.type
_entity_poly.pdbx_seq_one_letter_code
_entity_poly.pdbx_strand_id
1 'polypeptide(L)' 'MSVITEKVLRSARTKLMDIADRGTFCEMVKSLTSGNQLGLAGYEEKLEKAQKTGEQEAVISGYVKIGGIP' A
#
# COMPACT_ATOMS: atom_id res chain seq x y z
N MET A 1 4.20 -26.71 21.82
CA MET A 1 4.81 -25.48 21.28
C MET A 1 3.67 -24.64 20.71
N SER A 2 3.08 -23.75 21.50
CA SER A 2 2.02 -22.86 21.00
C SER A 2 2.65 -21.86 20.06
N VAL A 3 2.45 -22.04 18.76
CA VAL A 3 2.77 -21.00 17.78
C VAL A 3 1.65 -19.98 17.90
N ILE A 4 1.89 -18.93 18.69
CA ILE A 4 1.02 -17.77 18.75
C ILE A 4 1.13 -17.12 17.36
N THR A 5 0.22 -17.43 16.45
CA THR A 5 0.08 -16.67 15.20
C THR A 5 -0.67 -15.38 15.51
N GLU A 6 0.00 -14.47 16.21
CA GLU A 6 -0.44 -13.09 16.27
C GLU A 6 -0.31 -12.53 14.85
N LYS A 7 -1.43 -12.09 14.26
CA LYS A 7 -1.47 -11.56 12.90
C LYS A 7 -0.68 -10.25 12.87
N VAL A 8 0.61 -10.31 12.56
CA VAL A 8 1.45 -9.12 12.41
C VAL A 8 0.92 -8.30 11.23
N LEU A 9 0.27 -7.17 11.53
CA LEU A 9 -0.21 -6.24 10.52
C LEU A 9 0.98 -5.49 9.90
N ARG A 10 1.48 -6.00 8.79
CA ARG A 10 2.52 -5.33 7.97
C ARG A 10 1.87 -4.44 6.91
N SER A 11 2.51 -3.31 6.60
CA SER A 11 2.09 -2.44 5.49
C SER A 11 2.20 -3.18 4.15
N ALA A 12 1.47 -2.72 3.13
CA ALA A 12 1.59 -3.27 1.77
C ALA A 12 3.03 -3.09 1.23
N ARG A 13 3.63 -1.92 1.47
CA ARG A 13 4.99 -1.59 1.03
C ARG A 13 6.03 -2.51 1.63
N THR A 14 5.95 -2.83 2.92
CA THR A 14 6.89 -3.79 3.55
C THR A 14 6.80 -5.16 2.90
N LYS A 15 5.57 -5.68 2.69
CA LYS A 15 5.38 -7.00 2.06
C LYS A 15 5.93 -7.05 0.64
N LEU A 16 5.78 -5.96 -0.11
CA LEU A 16 6.32 -5.82 -1.46
C LEU A 16 7.86 -5.83 -1.44
N MET A 17 8.48 -5.12 -0.51
CA MET A 17 9.95 -5.09 -0.39
C MET A 17 10.54 -6.43 0.06
N ASP A 18 9.77 -7.27 0.76
CA ASP A 18 10.20 -8.61 1.18
C ASP A 18 10.34 -9.59 0.01
N ILE A 19 9.61 -9.36 -1.10
CA ILE A 19 9.60 -10.26 -2.27
C ILE A 19 10.34 -9.69 -3.48
N ALA A 20 10.57 -8.38 -3.51
CA ALA A 20 11.21 -7.68 -4.60
C ALA A 20 12.73 -7.89 -4.58
N ASP A 21 13.31 -8.12 -5.77
CA ASP A 21 14.75 -7.96 -5.92
C ASP A 21 15.14 -6.51 -5.59
N ARG A 22 16.20 -6.35 -4.80
CA ARG A 22 16.62 -5.05 -4.28
C ARG A 22 16.82 -4.04 -5.41
N GLY A 23 16.14 -2.90 -5.30
CA GLY A 23 16.27 -1.78 -6.26
C GLY A 23 15.52 -1.94 -7.57
N THR A 24 14.67 -2.96 -7.71
CA THR A 24 13.93 -3.22 -8.96
C THR A 24 12.49 -2.72 -8.96
N PHE A 25 11.93 -2.43 -7.79
CA PHE A 25 10.56 -1.93 -7.70
C PHE A 25 10.42 -0.53 -8.31
N CYS A 26 9.52 -0.39 -9.28
CA CYS A 26 9.14 0.86 -9.93
C CYS A 26 7.64 1.10 -9.73
N GLU A 27 7.31 2.01 -8.82
CA GLU A 27 5.94 2.34 -8.43
C GLU A 27 5.19 3.07 -9.55
N MET A 28 3.98 2.59 -9.87
CA MET A 28 3.08 3.21 -10.83
C MET A 28 2.08 4.11 -10.13
N VAL A 29 1.74 5.24 -10.77
CA VAL A 29 0.60 6.08 -10.39
C VAL A 29 0.66 6.57 -8.93
N LYS A 30 1.88 6.75 -8.40
CA LYS A 30 2.16 7.10 -6.99
C LYS A 30 1.44 8.36 -6.48
N SER A 31 1.15 9.31 -7.35
CA SER A 31 0.52 10.59 -6.99
C SER A 31 -1.00 10.60 -7.12
N LEU A 32 -1.63 9.46 -7.47
CA LEU A 32 -3.08 9.36 -7.55
C LEU A 32 -3.68 9.38 -6.14
N THR A 33 -4.73 10.18 -5.97
CA THR A 33 -5.45 10.34 -4.71
C THR A 33 -6.96 10.41 -4.95
N SER A 34 -7.72 9.88 -4.00
CA SER A 34 -9.18 9.94 -3.97
C SER A 34 -9.66 11.30 -3.46
N GLY A 35 -10.80 11.75 -3.98
CA GLY A 35 -11.49 12.97 -3.54
C GLY A 35 -13.00 12.75 -3.43
N ASN A 36 -13.71 13.67 -2.78
CA ASN A 36 -15.17 13.59 -2.59
C ASN A 36 -15.96 14.24 -3.74
N GLN A 37 -15.81 13.74 -4.97
CA GLN A 37 -16.47 14.34 -6.15
C GLN A 37 -18.02 14.33 -6.08
N LEU A 38 -18.57 13.37 -5.34
CA LEU A 38 -20.03 13.20 -5.18
C LEU A 38 -20.59 13.92 -3.94
N GLY A 39 -19.75 14.58 -3.12
CA GLY A 39 -20.19 15.28 -1.92
C GLY A 39 -20.82 14.38 -0.87
N LEU A 40 -20.35 13.13 -0.74
CA LEU A 40 -20.85 12.18 0.25
C LEU A 40 -20.54 12.66 1.66
N ALA A 41 -21.56 12.83 2.50
CA ALA A 41 -21.39 13.31 3.87
C ALA A 41 -20.43 12.40 4.68
N GLY A 42 -19.45 13.01 5.35
CA GLY A 42 -18.48 12.32 6.20
C GLY A 42 -17.40 11.55 5.43
N TYR A 43 -17.28 11.71 4.11
CA TYR A 43 -16.25 11.04 3.32
C TYR A 43 -14.88 11.73 3.47
N GLU A 44 -14.84 13.05 3.64
CA GLU A 44 -13.62 13.82 3.93
C GLU A 44 -12.90 13.27 5.17
N GLU A 45 -13.65 13.01 6.24
CA GLU A 45 -13.12 12.43 7.49
C GLU A 45 -12.53 11.04 7.28
N LYS A 46 -13.09 10.26 6.33
CA LYS A 46 -12.54 8.95 5.95
C LYS A 46 -11.26 9.10 5.15
N LEU A 47 -11.19 10.07 4.23
CA LEU A 47 -9.98 10.39 3.47
C LEU A 47 -8.84 10.84 4.40
N GLU A 48 -9.12 11.71 5.37
CA GLU A 48 -8.13 12.15 6.36
C GLU A 48 -7.60 10.98 7.21
N LYS A 49 -8.47 10.06 7.62
CA LYS A 49 -8.05 8.84 8.33
C LYS A 49 -7.17 7.95 7.46
N ALA A 50 -7.47 7.82 6.17
CA ALA A 50 -6.67 7.04 5.25
C ALA A 50 -5.26 7.65 5.05
N GLN A 51 -5.14 8.97 4.94
CA GLN A 51 -3.86 9.67 4.80
C GLN A 51 -2.89 9.42 5.97
N LYS A 52 -3.41 9.17 7.18
CA LYS A 52 -2.59 8.84 8.36
C LYS A 52 -1.80 7.53 8.22
N THR A 53 -2.15 6.68 7.23
CA THR A 53 -1.39 5.46 6.93
C THR A 53 -0.07 5.73 6.20
N GLY A 54 0.09 6.92 5.61
CA GLY A 54 1.26 7.31 4.81
C GLY A 54 1.20 6.86 3.35
N GLU A 55 0.20 6.06 2.96
CA GLU A 55 -0.05 5.68 1.56
C GLU A 55 -1.12 6.59 0.94
N GLN A 56 -1.00 6.85 -0.36
CA GLN A 56 -1.94 7.72 -1.09
C GLN A 56 -3.28 7.02 -1.36
N GLU A 57 -3.24 5.70 -1.53
CA GLU A 57 -4.37 4.84 -1.85
C GLU A 57 -4.25 3.49 -1.13
N ALA A 58 -5.35 2.74 -1.12
CA ALA A 58 -5.38 1.40 -0.51
C ALA A 58 -4.62 0.32 -1.31
N VAL A 59 -4.05 0.67 -2.47
CA VAL A 59 -3.33 -0.23 -3.37
C VAL A 59 -2.01 0.42 -3.79
N ILE A 60 -0.93 -0.35 -3.70
CA ILE A 60 0.37 -0.02 -4.31
C ILE A 60 0.51 -0.90 -5.55
N SER A 61 0.84 -0.29 -6.68
CA SER A 61 1.04 -0.99 -7.95
C SER A 61 2.37 -0.59 -8.60
N GLY A 62 2.91 -1.44 -9.45
CA GLY A 62 4.17 -1.18 -10.13
C GLY A 62 4.80 -2.42 -10.73
N TYR A 63 5.98 -2.24 -11.30
CA TYR A 63 6.81 -3.31 -11.84
C TYR A 63 7.89 -3.70 -10.84
N VAL A 64 8.29 -4.95 -10.81
CA VAL A 64 9.33 -5.47 -9.92
C VAL A 64 10.01 -6.65 -10.58
N LYS A 65 11.21 -7.03 -10.13
CA LYS A 65 11.78 -8.34 -10.45
C LYS A 65 11.72 -9.26 -9.25
N ILE A 66 11.49 -10.54 -9.48
CA ILE A 66 11.59 -11.59 -8.46
C ILE A 66 12.52 -12.67 -9.02
N GLY A 67 13.70 -12.83 -8.41
CA GLY A 67 14.71 -13.76 -8.92
C GLY A 67 15.18 -13.43 -10.33
N GLY A 68 15.20 -12.14 -10.69
CA GLY A 68 15.57 -11.62 -12.01
C GLY A 68 14.43 -11.61 -13.04
N ILE A 69 13.26 -12.17 -12.72
CA ILE A 69 12.12 -12.29 -13.63
C ILE A 69 11.21 -11.04 -13.48
N PRO A 70 10.91 -10.31 -14.57
CA PRO A 70 9.98 -9.17 -14.57
C PRO A 70 8.52 -9.50 -14.23
#